data_AF-A0A8B3RR91-F1
#
_entry.id   AF-A0A8B3RR91-F1
#
_cell.length_a   1.000
_cell.length_b   1.000
_cell.length_c   1.000
_cell.angle_alpha   90.00
_cell.angle_beta   90.00
_cell.angle_gamma   90.00
#
_symmetry.space_group_name_H-M   'P 1'
#
loop_
_entity.id
_entity.type
_entity.pdbx_description
1 polymer ?
#
loop_
_entity_poly.entity_id
_entity_poly.type
_entity_poly.pdbx_seq_one_letter_code
_entity_poly.pdbx_strand_id
1 'polypeptide(L)' 'MLLLMNTTVTEIFMKTYDYQGSVIKEDNKIASIAYVQCVCGCLASRVSSNSDKYKCSWCKRTYTLRSVK' A
#
# COMPACT_ATOMS: atom_id res chain seq x y z
N MET A 1 7.92 -22.86 17.64
CA MET A 1 7.61 -21.52 18.17
C MET A 1 6.55 -20.90 17.26
N LEU A 2 5.30 -21.35 17.43
CA LEU A 2 4.15 -20.77 16.72
C LEU A 2 3.80 -19.47 17.44
N LEU A 3 4.22 -18.34 16.89
CA LEU A 3 3.67 -17.06 17.29
C LEU A 3 2.23 -17.01 16.78
N LEU A 4 1.29 -17.10 17.72
CA LEU A 4 -0.09 -16.72 17.53
C LEU A 4 -0.10 -15.36 16.83
N MET A 5 -0.39 -15.37 15.54
CA MET A 5 -0.83 -14.18 14.82
C MET A 5 -2.22 -13.90 15.36
N ASN A 6 -2.26 -13.15 16.47
CA ASN A 6 -3.47 -12.66 17.07
C ASN A 6 -4.35 -12.13 15.95
N THR A 7 -5.48 -12.80 15.78
CA THR A 7 -6.60 -12.44 14.94
C THR A 7 -7.24 -11.16 15.50
N THR A 8 -6.46 -10.09 15.66
CA THR A 8 -7.02 -8.76 15.55
C THR A 8 -7.49 -8.70 14.11
N VAL A 9 -8.75 -8.40 13.91
CA VAL A 9 -9.24 -7.78 12.68
C VAL A 9 -8.51 -6.44 12.59
N THR A 10 -7.21 -6.49 12.32
CA THR A 10 -6.48 -5.40 11.71
C THR A 10 -7.15 -5.36 10.36
N GLU A 11 -8.15 -4.49 10.22
CA GLU A 11 -8.36 -3.81 8.95
C GLU A 11 -6.96 -3.61 8.41
N ILE A 12 -6.60 -4.34 7.36
CA ILE A 12 -5.27 -4.25 6.78
C ILE A 12 -5.30 -2.90 6.07
N PHE A 13 -5.18 -1.84 6.87
CA PHE A 13 -4.97 -0.48 6.41
C PHE A 13 -3.70 -0.58 5.61
N MET A 14 -3.90 -0.60 4.30
CA MET A 14 -2.84 -0.88 3.37
C MET A 14 -1.87 0.29 3.48
N LYS A 15 -0.72 0.08 4.13
CA LYS A 15 0.22 1.16 4.39
C LYS A 15 0.66 1.77 3.06
N THR A 16 0.65 3.09 3.01
CA THR A 16 1.10 3.86 1.86
C THR A 16 2.43 4.51 2.19
N TYR A 17 3.27 4.70 1.18
CA TYR A 17 4.61 5.23 1.35
C TYR A 17 4.90 6.31 0.31
N ASP A 18 5.70 7.29 0.71
CA ASP A 18 6.24 8.30 -0.19
C ASP A 18 7.45 7.75 -0.98
N TYR A 19 8.04 8.61 -1.84
CA TYR A 19 9.22 8.25 -2.63
C TYR A 19 10.47 7.97 -1.79
N GLN A 20 10.52 8.43 -0.55
CA GLN A 20 11.61 8.15 0.39
C GLN A 20 11.40 6.84 1.17
N GLY A 21 10.24 6.19 1.00
CA GLY A 21 9.88 4.98 1.75
C GLY A 21 9.35 5.28 3.15
N SER A 22 8.99 6.53 3.46
CA SER A 22 8.35 6.89 4.72
C SER A 22 6.87 6.55 4.68
N VAL A 23 6.33 6.05 5.79
CA VAL A 23 4.90 5.71 5.91
C VAL A 23 4.09 7.00 5.92
N ILE A 24 3.13 7.12 5.01
CA ILE A 24 2.16 8.22 4.96
C ILE A 24 1.00 7.84 5.89
N LYS A 25 0.70 8.71 6.87
CA LYS A 25 -0.49 8.59 7.73
C LYS A 25 -1.70 9.12 6.95
N GLU A 26 -2.85 8.47 7.10
CA GLU A 26 -4.05 8.54 6.23
C GLU A 26 -4.63 9.94 5.90
N ASP A 27 -4.14 11.02 6.48
CA ASP A 27 -4.67 12.37 6.30
C ASP A 27 -4.15 13.17 5.10
N ASN A 28 -3.15 12.66 4.35
CA ASN A 28 -2.50 13.45 3.32
C ASN A 28 -2.66 12.88 1.90
N LYS A 29 -3.48 13.59 1.12
CA LYS A 29 -3.52 13.68 -0.35
C LYS A 29 -2.86 12.52 -1.10
N ILE A 30 -3.71 11.73 -1.77
CA ILE A 30 -3.35 10.63 -2.71
C ILE A 30 -2.26 11.01 -3.71
N ALA A 31 -2.11 12.30 -4.02
CA ALA A 31 -1.06 12.84 -4.87
C ALA A 31 0.37 12.45 -4.42
N SER A 32 0.63 12.24 -3.12
CA SER A 32 1.97 11.95 -2.59
C SER A 32 2.30 10.46 -2.43
N ILE A 33 1.35 9.55 -2.74
CA ILE A 33 1.57 8.11 -2.53
C ILE A 33 2.35 7.50 -3.70
N ALA A 34 3.62 7.16 -3.45
CA ALA A 34 4.50 6.51 -4.42
C ALA A 34 4.37 4.98 -4.40
N TYR A 35 4.20 4.40 -3.21
CA TYR A 35 4.11 2.96 -3.03
C TYR A 35 2.99 2.54 -2.07
N VAL A 36 2.54 1.29 -2.21
CA VAL A 36 1.59 0.67 -1.30
C VAL A 36 2.09 -0.71 -0.86
N GLN A 37 1.84 -1.06 0.40
CA GLN A 37 2.28 -2.33 0.99
C GLN A 37 1.59 -3.51 0.31
N CYS A 38 2.36 -4.30 -0.44
CA CYS A 38 1.86 -5.55 -0.96
C CYS A 38 1.79 -6.62 0.14
N VAL A 39 0.79 -7.48 0.05
CA VAL A 39 0.63 -8.65 0.93
C VAL A 39 1.79 -9.64 0.84
N CYS A 40 2.60 -9.61 -0.22
CA CYS A 40 3.81 -10.43 -0.32
C CYS A 40 5.01 -9.83 0.44
N GLY A 41 4.81 -8.70 1.15
CA GLY A 41 5.86 -7.99 1.89
C GLY A 41 6.65 -6.97 1.06
N CYS A 42 6.48 -6.95 -0.27
CA CYS A 42 7.13 -5.96 -1.14
C CYS A 42 6.33 -4.65 -1.25
N LEU A 43 6.95 -3.63 -1.83
CA LEU A 43 6.27 -2.40 -2.22
C LEU A 43 5.69 -2.52 -3.64
N ALA A 44 4.42 -2.18 -3.80
CA ALA A 44 3.76 -2.02 -5.08
C ALA A 44 3.88 -0.57 -5.55
N SER A 45 4.44 -0.33 -6.73
CA SER A 45 4.65 1.00 -7.30
C SER A 45 3.49 1.41 -8.20
N ARG A 46 3.29 2.72 -8.38
CA ARG A 46 2.26 3.26 -9.25
C ARG A 46 2.46 2.81 -10.70
N VAL A 47 1.39 2.42 -11.39
CA VAL A 47 1.45 1.93 -12.79
C VAL A 47 1.71 3.07 -13.77
N SER A 48 1.12 4.23 -13.53
CA SER A 48 1.40 5.47 -14.26
C SER A 48 1.23 6.69 -13.36
N SER A 49 1.84 7.83 -13.70
CA SER A 49 1.90 9.02 -12.82
C SER A 49 0.52 9.47 -12.31
N ASN A 50 -0.54 9.34 -13.13
CA ASN A 50 -1.90 9.77 -12.79
C ASN A 50 -2.85 8.61 -12.45
N SER A 51 -2.35 7.38 -12.28
CA SER A 51 -3.22 6.25 -11.92
C SER A 51 -3.28 6.05 -10.41
N ASP A 52 -4.47 5.76 -9.90
CA ASP A 52 -4.66 5.22 -8.55
C ASP A 52 -4.34 3.72 -8.46
N LYS A 53 -3.72 3.16 -9.51
CA LYS A 53 -3.36 1.75 -9.64
C LYS A 53 -1.90 1.54 -9.30
N TYR A 54 -1.63 0.52 -8.48
CA TYR A 54 -0.30 0.14 -8.02
C TYR A 54 -0.05 -1.32 -8.32
N LYS A 55 1.11 -1.66 -8.87
CA LYS A 55 1.47 -3.03 -9.22
C LYS A 55 2.72 -3.47 -8.47
N CYS A 56 2.64 -4.63 -7.84
CA CYS A 56 3.81 -5.25 -7.25
C CYS A 56 4.68 -5.87 -8.36
N SER A 57 5.95 -5.49 -8.43
CA SER A 57 6.90 -6.07 -9.38
C SER A 57 7.17 -7.55 -9.12
N TRP A 58 7.02 -8.02 -7.88
CA TRP A 58 7.28 -9.40 -7.50
C TRP A 58 6.08 -10.32 -7.77
N CYS A 59 4.98 -10.16 -7.02
CA CYS A 59 3.82 -11.05 -7.13
C CYS A 59 2.81 -10.64 -8.22
N LYS A 60 3.09 -9.54 -8.95
CA LYS A 60 2.26 -9.00 -10.05
C LYS A 60 0.83 -8.56 -9.66
N ARG A 61 0.46 -8.63 -8.37
CA ARG A 61 -0.83 -8.12 -7.87
C ARG A 61 -0.96 -6.62 -8.13
N THR A 62 -2.17 -6.22 -8.45
CA THR A 62 -2.54 -4.82 -8.67
C THR A 62 -3.50 -4.37 -7.59
N TYR A 63 -3.26 -3.19 -7.03
CA TYR A 63 -4.04 -2.53 -6.00
C TYR A 63 -4.61 -1.24 -6.56
N THR A 64 -5.81 -0.87 -6.15
CA THR A 64 -6.43 0.40 -6.53
C THR A 64 -6.77 1.15 -5.25
N LEU A 65 -6.17 2.32 -5.05
CA LEU A 65 -6.57 3.20 -3.97
C LEU A 65 -7.89 3.87 -4.37
N ARG A 66 -8.97 3.64 -3.62
CA ARG A 66 -10.18 4.42 -3.81
C ARG A 66 -9.97 5.75 -3.11
N SER A 67 -10.04 6.85 -3.86
CA SER A 67 -10.21 8.15 -3.24
C SER A 67 -11.55 8.16 -2.51
N VAL A 68 -11.51 8.24 -1.18
CA VAL A 68 -12.68 8.65 -0.42
C VAL A 68 -12.93 10.10 -0.85
N LYS A 69 -14.10 10.34 -1.46
CA LYS A 69 -14.48 11.63 -2.00
C LYS A 69 -15.37 12.34 -1.00
#